data_AF-A0AAW2WWD2-F1
#
_entry.id   AF-A0AAW2WWD2-F1
#
_cell.length_a   1.000
_cell.length_b   1.000
_cell.length_c   1.000
_cell.angle_alpha   90.00
_cell.angle_beta   90.00
_cell.angle_gamma   90.00
#
_symmetry.space_group_name_H-M   'P 1'
#
loop_
_entity.id
_entity.type
_entity.pdbx_description
1 polymer ?
#
loop_
_entity_poly.entity_id
_entity_poly.type
_entity_poly.pdbx_seq_one_letter_code
_entity_poly.pdbx_strand_id
1 'polypeptide(L)'
;FREPGLCLGQATPTALFEGSSPEEHLTFDKWLEDNWKVRSIIYASMTNEVQKQYDRLDDVPSIMLRVKEVYAVPDRHIRYGVTKVFFETKMAEGSSVQSHGVKMLYLVEKLEDLKAELENDTYIDVILQSLPPFYDPFIVNYNMNELEKRGFDLQGERQEAGRWKRKKDKGKAVAATASAGGAPAAPTGNGKGKVGGSQ
;
A
#
# COMPACT_ATOMS: atom_id res chain seq x y z
N PHE A 1 2.73 -8.38 26.57
CA PHE A 1 3.57 -9.00 27.61
C PHE A 1 4.96 -9.21 27.03
N ARG A 2 5.91 -8.35 27.41
CA ARG A 2 7.33 -8.46 27.03
C ARG A 2 8.02 -8.98 28.28
N GLU A 3 8.27 -10.27 28.36
CA GLU A 3 9.07 -10.87 29.44
C GLU A 3 10.47 -10.21 29.44
N PRO A 4 10.84 -9.46 30.49
CA PRO A 4 12.14 -8.80 30.58
C PRO A 4 13.14 -9.78 31.19
N GLY A 5 13.67 -10.70 30.39
CA GLY A 5 14.63 -11.68 30.93
C GLY A 5 15.27 -12.64 29.93
N LEU A 6 14.95 -12.55 28.65
CA LEU A 6 15.64 -13.33 27.63
C LEU A 6 16.47 -12.36 26.79
N CYS A 7 17.75 -12.67 26.60
CA CYS A 7 18.67 -12.02 25.67
C CYS A 7 18.22 -12.03 24.18
N LEU A 8 16.97 -12.42 23.90
CA LEU A 8 16.30 -12.27 22.62
C LEU A 8 16.15 -10.79 22.28
N GLY A 9 17.05 -10.29 21.43
CA GLY A 9 17.07 -8.91 20.96
C GLY A 9 18.03 -7.98 21.72
N GLN A 10 18.84 -8.52 22.63
CA GLN A 10 19.96 -7.77 23.23
C GLN A 10 21.23 -7.97 22.39
N ALA A 11 22.02 -6.91 22.21
CA ALA A 11 23.31 -7.00 21.55
C ALA A 11 24.27 -7.86 22.38
N THR A 12 25.11 -8.64 21.71
CA THR A 12 26.19 -9.38 22.36
C THR A 12 27.07 -8.39 23.13
N PRO A 13 27.27 -8.56 24.44
CA PRO A 13 28.12 -7.66 25.22
C PRO A 13 29.54 -7.66 24.66
N THR A 14 30.20 -6.50 24.71
CA THR A 14 31.61 -6.37 24.35
C THR A 14 32.46 -7.30 25.22
N ALA A 15 33.46 -7.94 24.62
CA ALA A 15 34.40 -8.78 25.36
C ALA A 15 35.07 -7.98 26.49
N LEU A 16 35.04 -8.55 27.70
CA LEU A 16 35.70 -7.99 28.87
C LEU A 16 37.22 -7.97 28.67
N PHE A 17 37.89 -6.96 29.21
CA PHE A 17 39.34 -6.85 29.23
C PHE A 17 39.85 -6.66 30.65
N GLU A 18 41.17 -6.76 30.85
CA GLU A 18 41.82 -6.81 32.17
C GLU A 18 41.61 -5.55 33.06
N GLY A 19 40.98 -4.50 32.51
CA GLY A 19 40.59 -3.27 33.20
C GLY A 19 39.08 -3.04 33.31
N SER A 20 38.25 -4.05 33.04
CA SER A 20 36.79 -3.96 33.11
C SER A 20 36.26 -3.76 34.53
N SER A 21 35.19 -2.98 34.66
CA SER A 21 34.55 -2.68 35.94
C SER A 21 33.83 -3.92 36.51
N PRO A 22 33.76 -4.10 37.85
CA PRO A 22 32.94 -5.16 38.45
C PRO A 22 31.49 -5.20 37.95
N GLU A 23 30.90 -4.05 37.60
CA GLU A 23 29.56 -3.98 37.02
C GLU A 23 29.48 -4.53 35.59
N GLU A 24 30.54 -4.36 34.79
CA GLU A 24 30.64 -4.94 33.44
C GLU A 24 30.76 -6.47 33.53
N HIS A 25 31.55 -6.97 34.49
CA HIS A 25 31.66 -8.40 34.80
C HIS A 25 30.31 -9.01 35.19
N LEU A 26 29.57 -8.38 36.12
CA LEU A 26 28.24 -8.85 36.53
C LEU A 26 27.23 -8.85 35.38
N THR A 27 27.30 -7.84 34.50
CA THR A 27 26.42 -7.74 33.33
C THR A 27 26.71 -8.84 32.33
N PHE A 28 27.99 -9.14 32.10
CA PHE A 28 28.42 -10.20 31.19
C PHE A 28 28.05 -11.59 31.73
N ASP A 29 28.27 -11.86 33.02
CA ASP A 29 27.92 -13.14 33.65
C ASP A 29 26.41 -13.39 33.59
N LYS A 30 25.61 -12.36 33.85
CA LYS A 30 24.15 -12.44 33.71
C LYS A 30 23.75 -12.73 32.27
N TRP A 31 24.38 -12.08 31.29
CA TRP A 31 24.11 -12.34 29.88
C TRP A 31 24.47 -13.78 29.49
N LEU A 32 25.59 -14.30 29.98
CA LEU A 32 25.98 -15.70 29.75
C LEU A 32 24.94 -16.65 30.36
N GLU A 33 24.43 -16.31 31.55
CA GLU A 33 23.37 -17.06 32.22
C GLU A 33 22.08 -17.13 31.38
N ASP A 34 21.63 -15.97 30.90
CA ASP A 34 20.43 -15.89 30.08
C ASP A 34 20.65 -16.58 28.72
N ASN A 35 21.84 -16.42 28.13
CA ASN A 35 22.20 -17.03 26.83
C ASN A 35 22.17 -18.55 26.90
N TRP A 36 22.72 -19.18 27.95
CA TRP A 36 22.67 -20.64 28.06
C TRP A 36 21.24 -21.15 28.29
N LYS A 37 20.41 -20.44 29.07
CA LYS A 37 19.01 -20.83 29.31
C LYS A 37 18.24 -20.86 28.00
N VAL A 38 18.35 -19.79 27.22
CA VAL A 38 17.66 -19.68 25.93
C VAL A 38 18.19 -20.70 24.94
N ARG A 39 19.51 -20.89 24.86
CA ARG A 39 20.14 -21.90 24.01
C ARG A 39 19.64 -23.31 24.36
N SER A 40 19.53 -23.64 25.64
CA SER A 40 19.00 -24.91 26.13
C SER A 40 17.55 -25.15 25.67
N ILE A 41 16.68 -24.14 25.80
CA ILE A 41 15.28 -24.22 25.34
C ILE A 41 15.20 -24.40 23.81
N ILE A 42 16.03 -23.66 23.05
CA ILE A 42 16.08 -23.75 21.60
C ILE A 42 16.51 -25.16 21.19
N TYR A 43 17.60 -25.70 21.75
CA TYR A 43 18.05 -27.05 21.43
C TYR A 43 17.03 -28.12 21.84
N ALA A 44 16.39 -28.00 23.00
CA ALA A 44 15.35 -28.94 23.43
C ALA A 44 14.14 -28.97 22.49
N SER A 45 13.90 -27.89 21.76
CA SER A 45 12.84 -27.77 20.75
C SER A 45 13.26 -28.31 19.36
N MET A 46 14.55 -28.62 19.17
CA MET A 46 15.11 -29.14 17.91
C MET A 46 15.29 -30.66 17.96
N THR A 47 15.23 -31.32 16.79
CA THR A 47 15.62 -32.75 16.68
C THR A 47 17.14 -32.89 16.69
N ASN A 48 17.64 -34.07 17.08
CA ASN A 48 19.08 -34.36 17.18
C ASN A 48 19.86 -34.08 15.87
N GLU A 49 19.23 -34.27 14.72
CA GLU A 49 19.82 -34.00 13.39
C GLU A 49 20.02 -32.50 13.16
N VAL A 50 19.07 -31.69 13.63
CA VAL A 50 19.12 -30.23 13.56
C VAL A 50 20.18 -29.74 14.55
N GLN A 51 20.16 -30.20 15.81
CA GLN A 51 21.14 -29.80 16.84
C GLN A 51 22.60 -29.93 16.37
N LYS A 52 22.96 -31.07 15.76
CA LYS A 52 24.31 -31.34 15.21
C LYS A 52 24.80 -30.31 14.19
N GLN A 53 23.89 -29.61 13.50
CA GLN A 53 24.26 -28.55 12.55
C GLN A 53 24.60 -27.21 13.24
N TYR A 54 24.18 -27.01 14.49
CA TYR A 54 24.38 -25.77 15.26
C TYR A 54 25.32 -25.97 16.47
N ASP A 55 25.92 -27.15 16.66
CA ASP A 55 26.81 -27.45 17.80
C ASP A 55 28.01 -26.49 17.94
N ARG A 56 28.39 -25.79 16.86
CA ARG A 56 29.52 -24.86 16.81
C ARG A 56 29.16 -23.39 17.05
N LEU A 57 27.88 -23.07 17.30
CA LEU A 57 27.42 -21.70 17.53
C LEU A 57 27.17 -21.47 19.02
N ASP A 58 27.91 -20.55 19.62
CA ASP A 58 27.89 -20.34 21.07
C ASP A 58 26.89 -19.30 21.57
N ASP A 59 26.47 -18.39 20.69
CA ASP A 59 25.51 -17.33 21.01
C ASP A 59 24.13 -17.55 20.36
N VAL A 60 23.08 -17.22 21.10
CA VAL A 60 21.68 -17.32 20.66
C VAL A 60 21.40 -16.50 19.40
N PRO A 61 21.89 -15.26 19.22
CA PRO A 61 21.72 -14.50 17.98
C PRO A 61 22.18 -15.24 16.73
N SER A 62 23.36 -15.88 16.77
CA SER A 62 23.91 -16.67 15.66
C SER A 62 23.05 -17.90 15.35
N ILE A 63 22.59 -18.62 16.38
CA ILE A 63 21.67 -19.76 16.21
C ILE A 63 20.36 -19.29 15.56
N MET A 64 19.78 -18.20 16.04
CA MET A 64 18.53 -17.65 15.52
C MET A 64 18.67 -17.16 14.08
N LEU A 65 19.79 -16.50 13.73
CA LEU A 65 20.07 -16.09 12.37
C LEU A 65 20.14 -17.29 11.44
N ARG A 66 20.86 -18.34 11.83
CA ARG A 66 21.02 -19.53 11.01
C ARG A 66 19.72 -20.31 10.84
N VAL A 67 18.94 -20.44 11.91
CA VAL A 67 17.58 -21.01 11.84
C VAL A 67 16.72 -20.19 10.88
N LYS A 68 16.79 -18.86 10.95
CA LYS A 68 16.08 -18.00 10.00
C LYS A 68 16.58 -18.21 8.57
N GLU A 69 17.87 -18.34 8.31
CA GLU A 69 18.37 -18.62 6.95
C GLU A 69 17.91 -19.96 6.39
N VAL A 70 17.93 -21.01 7.23
CA VAL A 70 17.60 -22.38 6.79
C VAL A 70 16.09 -22.59 6.65
N TYR A 71 15.30 -21.98 7.53
CA TYR A 71 13.85 -22.19 7.61
C TYR A 71 13.02 -20.97 7.20
N ALA A 72 13.64 -19.86 6.79
CA ALA A 72 12.89 -18.77 6.18
C ALA A 72 12.21 -19.30 4.92
N VAL A 73 10.88 -19.26 4.95
CA VAL A 73 10.11 -19.40 3.73
C VAL A 73 10.35 -18.13 2.92
N PRO A 74 10.88 -18.22 1.68
CA PRO A 74 11.11 -17.03 0.88
C PRO A 74 9.79 -16.27 0.66
N ASP A 75 9.83 -14.94 0.67
CA ASP A 75 8.66 -14.09 0.40
C ASP A 75 7.95 -14.50 -0.90
N ARG A 76 8.72 -14.94 -1.90
CA ARG A 76 8.17 -15.49 -3.16
C ARG A 76 7.25 -16.68 -2.94
N HIS A 77 7.61 -17.61 -2.05
CA HIS A 77 6.81 -18.80 -1.75
C HIS A 77 5.55 -18.42 -0.96
N ILE A 78 5.67 -17.52 0.02
CA ILE A 78 4.51 -17.01 0.77
C ILE A 78 3.55 -16.30 -0.18
N ARG A 79 4.06 -15.39 -1.02
CA ARG A 79 3.28 -14.66 -2.02
C ARG A 79 2.57 -15.59 -2.98
N TYR A 80 3.24 -16.63 -3.47
CA TYR A 80 2.60 -17.65 -4.30
C TYR A 80 1.42 -18.31 -3.58
N GLY A 81 1.60 -18.71 -2.31
CA GLY A 81 0.54 -19.32 -1.52
C GLY A 81 -0.67 -18.39 -1.31
N VAL A 82 -0.43 -17.13 -0.95
CA VAL A 82 -1.50 -16.14 -0.77
C VAL A 82 -2.21 -15.84 -2.10
N THR A 83 -1.45 -15.68 -3.19
CA THR A 83 -1.98 -15.46 -4.53
C THR A 83 -2.90 -16.61 -4.93
N LYS A 84 -2.45 -17.85 -4.73
CA LYS A 84 -3.27 -19.04 -5.00
C LYS A 84 -4.59 -19.01 -4.23
N VAL A 85 -4.53 -18.76 -2.92
CA VAL A 85 -5.74 -18.69 -2.07
C VAL A 85 -6.66 -17.55 -2.52
N PHE A 86 -6.12 -16.41 -2.94
CA PHE A 86 -6.89 -15.28 -3.43
C PHE A 86 -7.70 -15.63 -4.69
N PHE A 87 -7.06 -16.24 -5.69
CA PHE A 87 -7.73 -16.63 -6.94
C PHE A 87 -8.72 -17.80 -6.75
N GLU A 88 -8.45 -18.71 -5.82
CA GLU A 88 -9.30 -19.89 -5.56
C GLU A 88 -10.47 -19.60 -4.61
N THR A 89 -10.42 -18.49 -3.85
CA THR A 89 -11.46 -18.17 -2.87
C THR A 89 -12.76 -17.80 -3.57
N LYS A 90 -13.81 -18.59 -3.33
CA LYS A 90 -15.19 -18.33 -3.78
C LYS A 90 -16.11 -18.20 -2.58
N MET A 91 -17.13 -17.35 -2.70
CA MET A 91 -18.17 -17.21 -1.69
C MET A 91 -19.12 -18.41 -1.77
N ALA A 92 -19.45 -19.01 -0.64
CA ALA A 92 -20.44 -20.09 -0.59
C ALA A 92 -21.85 -19.55 -0.82
N GLU A 93 -22.71 -20.32 -1.50
CA GLU A 93 -24.12 -19.96 -1.67
C GLU A 93 -24.82 -19.79 -0.31
N GLY A 94 -25.62 -18.72 -0.17
CA GLY A 94 -26.32 -18.40 1.08
C GLY A 94 -25.44 -17.82 2.20
N SER A 95 -24.13 -17.65 1.98
CA SER A 95 -23.24 -17.00 2.96
C SER A 95 -23.27 -15.46 2.88
N SER A 96 -22.75 -14.80 3.92
CA SER A 96 -22.74 -13.33 4.00
C SER A 96 -21.67 -12.72 3.09
N VAL A 97 -22.11 -11.87 2.16
CA VAL A 97 -21.23 -11.06 1.29
C VAL A 97 -20.27 -10.19 2.09
N GLN A 98 -20.71 -9.65 3.23
CA GLN A 98 -19.87 -8.80 4.09
C GLN A 98 -18.69 -9.60 4.67
N SER A 99 -18.97 -10.80 5.19
CA SER A 99 -17.94 -11.69 5.72
C SER A 99 -16.94 -12.10 4.62
N HIS A 100 -17.46 -12.43 3.44
CA HIS A 100 -16.65 -12.75 2.28
C HIS A 100 -15.78 -11.57 1.82
N GLY A 101 -16.33 -10.36 1.78
CA GLY A 101 -15.61 -9.13 1.42
C GLY A 101 -14.45 -8.84 2.36
N VAL A 102 -14.65 -8.98 3.68
CA VAL A 102 -13.57 -8.84 4.67
C VAL A 102 -12.46 -9.87 4.43
N LYS A 103 -12.83 -11.12 4.14
CA LYS A 103 -11.84 -12.18 3.81
C LYS A 103 -11.04 -11.84 2.56
N MET A 104 -11.69 -11.35 1.51
CA MET A 104 -11.01 -10.95 0.28
C MET A 104 -10.10 -9.74 0.49
N LEU A 105 -10.56 -8.73 1.24
CA LEU A 105 -9.75 -7.55 1.59
C LEU A 105 -8.49 -7.94 2.36
N TYR A 106 -8.61 -8.83 3.35
CA TYR A 106 -7.45 -9.34 4.09
C TYR A 106 -6.41 -10.02 3.17
N LEU A 107 -6.86 -10.73 2.12
CA LEU A 107 -5.95 -11.33 1.14
C LEU A 107 -5.27 -10.29 0.26
N VAL A 108 -5.95 -9.20 -0.11
CA VAL A 108 -5.38 -8.08 -0.85
C VAL A 108 -4.30 -7.38 -0.01
N GLU A 109 -4.61 -6.99 1.22
CA GLU A 109 -3.65 -6.36 2.14
C GLU A 109 -2.39 -7.22 2.31
N LYS A 110 -2.57 -8.53 2.46
CA LYS A 110 -1.46 -9.48 2.57
C LYS A 110 -0.61 -9.58 1.30
N LEU A 111 -1.21 -9.42 0.12
CA LEU A 111 -0.48 -9.38 -1.16
C LEU A 111 0.29 -8.07 -1.32
N GLU A 112 -0.27 -6.95 -0.88
CA GLU A 112 0.39 -5.64 -0.86
C GLU A 112 1.61 -5.65 0.08
N ASP A 113 1.47 -6.20 1.29
CA ASP A 113 2.58 -6.38 2.26
C ASP A 113 3.73 -7.21 1.67
N LEU A 114 3.39 -8.21 0.86
CA LEU A 114 4.34 -9.08 0.16
C LEU A 114 4.87 -8.45 -1.12
N LYS A 115 4.49 -7.21 -1.44
CA LYS A 115 4.87 -6.45 -2.65
C LYS A 115 4.53 -7.22 -3.93
N ALA A 116 3.32 -7.78 -3.98
CA ALA A 116 2.78 -8.34 -5.22
C ALA A 116 2.53 -7.22 -6.23
N GLU A 117 3.03 -7.38 -7.46
CA GLU A 117 2.88 -6.44 -8.55
C GLU A 117 1.58 -6.73 -9.33
N LEU A 118 0.44 -6.68 -8.63
CA LEU A 118 -0.88 -6.81 -9.25
C LEU A 118 -1.51 -5.43 -9.41
N GLU A 119 -2.20 -5.23 -10.53
CA GLU A 119 -2.96 -4.01 -10.78
C GLU A 119 -4.24 -3.98 -9.93
N ASN A 120 -4.68 -2.79 -9.52
CA ASN A 120 -5.91 -2.60 -8.76
C ASN A 120 -7.13 -3.22 -9.46
N ASP A 121 -7.22 -3.06 -10.78
CA ASP A 121 -8.29 -3.64 -11.60
C ASP A 121 -8.29 -5.18 -11.48
N THR A 122 -7.12 -5.82 -11.36
CA THR A 122 -7.03 -7.29 -11.16
C THR A 122 -7.59 -7.70 -9.80
N TYR A 123 -7.32 -6.94 -8.73
CA TYR A 123 -7.89 -7.24 -7.42
C TYR A 123 -9.41 -7.14 -7.44
N ILE A 124 -9.94 -6.08 -8.05
CA ILE A 124 -11.39 -5.86 -8.19
C ILE A 124 -12.02 -7.01 -8.99
N ASP A 125 -11.44 -7.37 -10.13
CA ASP A 125 -11.94 -8.44 -10.99
C ASP A 125 -12.02 -9.77 -10.26
N VAL A 126 -10.97 -10.15 -9.51
CA VAL A 126 -10.97 -11.39 -8.73
C VAL A 126 -11.99 -11.37 -7.60
N ILE A 127 -12.17 -10.22 -6.94
CA ILE A 127 -13.23 -10.04 -5.92
C ILE A 127 -14.60 -10.23 -6.55
N LEU A 128 -14.89 -9.61 -7.70
CA LEU A 128 -16.17 -9.77 -8.39
C LEU A 128 -16.39 -11.21 -8.85
N GLN A 129 -15.37 -11.85 -9.43
CA GLN A 129 -15.41 -13.25 -9.86
C GLN A 129 -15.53 -14.27 -8.70
N SER A 130 -15.27 -13.84 -7.46
CA SER A 130 -15.41 -14.70 -6.29
C SER A 130 -16.85 -14.84 -5.81
N LEU A 131 -17.76 -13.96 -6.26
CA LEU A 131 -19.16 -13.98 -5.90
C LEU A 131 -19.92 -15.08 -6.67
N PRO A 132 -21.04 -15.61 -6.12
CA PRO A 132 -21.87 -16.58 -6.81
C PRO A 132 -22.62 -15.93 -8.00
N PRO A 133 -23.09 -16.73 -8.97
CA PRO A 133 -23.81 -16.24 -10.16
C PRO A 133 -25.06 -15.40 -9.86
N PHE A 134 -25.65 -15.56 -8.67
CA PHE A 134 -26.75 -14.71 -8.20
C PHE A 134 -26.41 -13.20 -8.22
N TYR A 135 -25.13 -12.85 -8.16
CA TYR A 135 -24.65 -11.46 -8.17
C TYR A 135 -24.26 -10.96 -9.57
N ASP A 136 -24.44 -11.76 -10.63
CA ASP A 136 -24.13 -11.34 -12.01
C ASP A 136 -24.77 -10.00 -12.41
N PRO A 137 -26.05 -9.71 -12.09
CA PRO A 137 -26.65 -8.41 -12.41
C PRO A 137 -25.91 -7.24 -11.75
N PHE A 138 -25.40 -7.42 -10.53
CA PHE A 138 -24.60 -6.42 -9.84
C PHE A 138 -23.24 -6.22 -10.51
N ILE A 139 -22.56 -7.31 -10.90
CA ILE A 139 -21.26 -7.26 -11.58
C ILE A 139 -21.37 -6.52 -12.91
N VAL A 140 -22.38 -6.85 -13.72
CA VAL A 140 -22.64 -6.16 -15.00
C VAL A 140 -22.87 -4.67 -14.77
N ASN A 141 -23.67 -4.31 -13.77
CA ASN A 141 -23.93 -2.91 -13.43
C ASN A 141 -22.67 -2.18 -12.93
N TYR A 142 -21.80 -2.83 -12.15
CA TYR A 142 -20.53 -2.25 -11.71
C TYR A 142 -19.64 -1.91 -12.91
N ASN A 143 -19.44 -2.89 -13.80
CA ASN A 143 -18.60 -2.73 -14.99
C ASN A 143 -19.11 -1.62 -15.92
N MET A 144 -20.43 -1.53 -16.11
CA MET A 144 -21.02 -0.49 -16.96
C MET A 144 -20.89 0.91 -16.34
N ASN A 145 -21.06 1.07 -15.03
CA ASN A 145 -20.90 2.36 -14.36
C ASN A 145 -19.43 2.82 -14.31
N GLU A 146 -18.46 1.90 -14.19
CA GLU A 146 -17.05 2.25 -14.34
C GLU A 146 -16.69 2.68 -15.77
N LEU A 147 -17.20 1.98 -16.78
CA LEU A 147 -17.02 2.36 -18.18
C LEU A 147 -17.69 3.69 -18.50
N GLU A 148 -18.87 3.97 -17.95
CA GLU A 148 -19.52 5.27 -18.07
C GLU A 148 -18.73 6.36 -17.38
N LYS A 149 -18.21 6.14 -16.15
CA LYS A 149 -17.32 7.10 -15.48
C LYS A 149 -16.07 7.39 -16.32
N ARG A 150 -15.40 6.34 -16.82
CA ARG A 150 -14.20 6.45 -17.68
C ARG A 150 -14.52 7.11 -19.02
N GLY A 151 -15.68 6.82 -19.61
CA GLY A 151 -16.15 7.40 -20.88
C GLY A 151 -16.60 8.85 -20.76
N PHE A 152 -17.21 9.22 -19.65
CA PHE A 152 -17.63 10.60 -19.36
C PHE A 152 -16.42 11.49 -19.07
N ASP A 153 -15.42 10.97 -18.36
CA ASP A 153 -14.17 11.70 -18.06
C ASP A 153 -13.39 12.00 -19.35
N LEU A 154 -13.24 11.00 -20.24
CA LEU A 154 -12.58 11.18 -21.54
C LEU A 154 -13.34 12.08 -22.52
N GLN A 155 -14.69 12.06 -22.52
CA GLN A 155 -15.48 13.01 -23.31
C GLN A 155 -15.41 14.42 -22.74
N GLY A 156 -15.40 14.57 -21.41
CA GLY A 156 -15.18 15.84 -20.72
C GLY A 156 -13.82 16.45 -21.08
N GLU A 157 -12.74 15.68 -20.95
CA GLU A 157 -11.39 16.10 -21.32
C GLU A 157 -11.26 16.42 -22.81
N ARG A 158 -11.85 15.62 -23.70
CA ARG A 158 -11.82 15.89 -25.15
C ARG A 158 -12.58 17.17 -25.51
N GLN A 159 -13.70 17.44 -24.84
CA GLN A 159 -14.46 18.68 -25.03
C GLN A 159 -13.69 19.89 -24.48
N GLU A 160 -13.02 19.73 -23.34
CA GLU A 160 -12.19 20.78 -22.76
C GLU A 160 -10.96 21.06 -23.62
N ALA A 161 -10.23 20.04 -24.07
CA ALA A 161 -9.11 20.16 -25.00
C ALA A 161 -9.54 20.85 -26.32
N GLY A 162 -10.73 20.51 -26.83
CA GLY A 162 -11.33 21.19 -27.99
C GLY A 162 -11.74 22.64 -27.72
N ARG A 163 -12.07 22.99 -26.47
CA ARG A 163 -12.38 24.36 -26.02
C ARG A 163 -11.10 25.19 -25.87
N TRP A 164 -10.05 24.61 -25.30
CA TRP A 164 -8.71 25.22 -25.21
C TRP A 164 -8.13 25.50 -26.59
N LYS A 165 -8.25 24.54 -27.52
CA LYS A 165 -7.80 24.72 -28.91
C LYS A 165 -8.55 25.86 -29.62
N ARG A 166 -9.89 25.92 -29.49
CA ARG A 166 -10.70 27.02 -30.01
C ARG A 166 -10.39 28.38 -29.38
N LYS A 167 -10.06 28.43 -28.08
CA LYS A 167 -9.65 29.68 -27.39
C LYS A 167 -8.29 30.16 -27.88
N LYS A 168 -7.35 29.25 -28.15
CA LYS A 168 -6.04 29.54 -28.75
C LYS A 168 -6.15 30.05 -30.19
N ASP A 169 -7.02 29.45 -30.99
CA ASP A 169 -7.26 29.85 -32.38
C ASP A 169 -7.99 31.20 -32.46
N LYS A 170 -8.97 31.45 -31.57
CA LYS A 170 -9.59 32.78 -31.42
C LYS A 170 -8.57 33.83 -30.98
N GLY A 171 -7.69 33.52 -30.02
CA GLY A 171 -6.62 34.43 -29.58
C GLY A 171 -5.66 34.83 -30.70
N LYS A 172 -5.34 33.92 -31.62
CA LYS A 172 -4.56 34.22 -32.83
C LYS A 172 -5.31 35.11 -33.83
N ALA A 173 -6.62 34.93 -33.98
CA ALA A 173 -7.44 35.72 -34.90
C ALA A 173 -7.63 37.18 -34.43
N VAL A 174 -7.83 37.43 -33.12
CA VAL A 174 -7.98 38.81 -32.61
C VAL A 174 -6.68 39.62 -32.65
N ALA A 175 -5.52 38.96 -32.54
CA ALA A 175 -4.22 39.62 -32.69
C ALA A 175 -3.96 40.08 -34.15
N ALA A 176 -4.62 39.48 -35.13
CA ALA A 176 -4.48 39.85 -36.55
C ALA A 176 -5.39 41.02 -36.98
N THR A 177 -6.37 41.43 -36.16
CA THR A 177 -7.33 42.50 -36.51
C THR A 177 -7.11 43.84 -35.80
N ALA A 178 -6.16 43.94 -34.88
CA ALA A 178 -5.83 45.19 -34.17
C ALA A 178 -4.58 45.86 -34.77
N SER A 179 -4.65 46.27 -36.05
CA SER A 179 -3.74 47.26 -36.64
C SER A 179 -4.36 47.82 -37.92
N ALA A 180 -5.30 48.78 -37.78
CA ALA A 180 -5.59 49.77 -38.82
C ALA A 180 -6.48 50.92 -38.28
N GLY A 181 -5.84 52.08 -37.98
CA GLY A 181 -6.40 53.45 -38.00
C GLY A 181 -7.42 53.82 -36.90
N GLY A 182 -7.45 55.00 -36.29
CA GLY A 182 -6.81 56.31 -36.45
C GLY A 182 -7.57 57.28 -35.51
N ALA A 183 -6.89 58.25 -34.91
CA ALA A 183 -7.39 59.11 -33.81
C ALA A 183 -8.21 60.36 -34.30
N PRO A 184 -8.60 61.34 -33.44
CA PRO A 184 -9.97 61.52 -32.90
C PRO A 184 -10.60 62.92 -33.19
N ALA A 185 -11.85 63.15 -32.75
CA ALA A 185 -12.39 64.51 -32.51
C ALA A 185 -13.54 64.53 -31.47
N ALA A 186 -13.47 65.47 -30.53
CA ALA A 186 -14.52 65.89 -29.55
C ALA A 186 -15.58 66.80 -30.25
N PRO A 187 -16.65 67.38 -29.62
CA PRO A 187 -16.90 67.60 -28.18
C PRO A 187 -18.37 67.56 -27.65
N THR A 188 -18.51 67.72 -26.32
CA THR A 188 -19.55 68.41 -25.51
C THR A 188 -21.06 68.19 -25.72
N GLY A 189 -21.78 67.94 -24.62
CA GLY A 189 -23.23 68.20 -24.52
C GLY A 189 -23.87 67.77 -23.21
N ASN A 190 -24.15 68.74 -22.33
CA ASN A 190 -24.93 68.61 -21.09
C ASN A 190 -26.42 68.32 -21.38
N GLY A 191 -27.10 67.57 -20.51
CA GLY A 191 -28.56 67.44 -20.56
C GLY A 191 -29.14 66.70 -19.36
N LYS A 192 -29.74 67.46 -18.44
CA LYS A 192 -30.30 67.02 -17.16
C LYS A 192 -31.82 66.83 -17.27
N GLY A 193 -32.33 65.82 -16.57
CA GLY A 193 -33.73 65.74 -16.13
C GLY A 193 -34.63 64.86 -17.01
N LYS A 194 -35.71 64.27 -16.50
CA LYS A 194 -36.22 64.15 -15.13
C LYS A 194 -37.28 63.05 -15.18
N VAL A 195 -37.36 62.26 -14.13
CA VAL A 195 -38.28 61.14 -13.91
C VAL A 195 -39.69 61.64 -13.58
N GLY A 196 -40.69 60.88 -14.04
CA GLY A 196 -42.09 60.84 -13.60
C GLY A 196 -42.84 60.00 -14.63
N GLY A 197 -43.57 58.94 -14.34
CA GLY A 197 -44.29 58.55 -13.13
C GLY A 197 -45.69 58.15 -13.61
N SER A 198 -46.16 56.94 -13.30
CA SER A 198 -47.58 56.59 -13.48
C SER A 198 -47.96 55.53 -12.43
N GLN A 199 -48.95 55.88 -11.63
CA GLN A 199 -49.95 54.93 -11.16
C GLN A 199 -50.87 54.58 -12.32
#